data_AF-A0A5N7S2P9-F1
#
_entry.id   AF-A0A5N7S2P9-F1
#
_cell.length_a   1.000
_cell.length_b   1.000
_cell.length_c   1.000
_cell.angle_alpha   90.00
_cell.angle_beta   90.00
_cell.angle_gamma   90.00
#
_symmetry.space_group_name_H-M   'P 1'
#
loop_
_entity.id
_entity.type
_entity.pdbx_description
1 polymer ?
#
loop_
_entity_poly.entity_id
_entity_poly.type
_entity_poly.pdbx_seq_one_letter_code
_entity_poly.pdbx_strand_id
1 'polypeptide(L)'
;MHSQVEDGGECRMAAARAAAKFRRAVAGAAAWMAAATCACAAAGVDPAFQRYVFDIPAQPLAAALGAYAQVTGESLFFDGELAAGKHSARVSGELAAGAALNRLLDGTRLVALYTPAGMLTLRDTGGDARLPDEPASPEPPEPPGMLAASQARRVQAALESSLCGSAATRPGSYRALLQVGVDTGGRVNKVRVVTSTGSGARDRAIQSALQGVPVAAAGEAAGDEPYTILLLPQASASTPLCGTDTASAPH
;
A
#
# COMPACT_ATOMS: atom_id res chain seq x y z
N MET A 1 -42.94 -31.38 -13.28
CA MET A 1 -43.14 -32.31 -14.42
C MET A 1 -43.43 -31.41 -15.61
N HIS A 2 -42.63 -31.23 -16.66
CA HIS A 2 -41.51 -31.96 -17.29
C HIS A 2 -40.29 -31.03 -17.41
N SER A 3 -39.10 -31.49 -17.01
CA SER A 3 -37.97 -31.94 -17.85
C SER A 3 -37.13 -30.79 -18.41
N GLN A 4 -35.91 -30.56 -17.92
CA GLN A 4 -34.67 -31.25 -18.34
C GLN A 4 -34.32 -30.95 -19.82
N VAL A 5 -33.10 -30.67 -20.26
CA VAL A 5 -31.75 -30.63 -19.64
C VAL A 5 -30.76 -30.34 -20.79
N GLU A 6 -29.54 -29.91 -20.46
CA GLU A 6 -28.29 -30.07 -21.27
C GLU A 6 -28.24 -29.38 -22.64
N ASP A 7 -27.11 -29.01 -23.25
CA ASP A 7 -25.68 -29.15 -23.02
C ASP A 7 -25.10 -27.96 -23.82
N GLY A 8 -24.05 -27.28 -23.39
CA GLY A 8 -22.71 -27.83 -23.55
C GLY A 8 -22.05 -27.24 -24.80
N GLY A 9 -20.92 -26.55 -24.57
CA GLY A 9 -19.77 -26.66 -25.45
C GLY A 9 -19.77 -25.90 -26.77
N GLU A 10 -18.96 -24.83 -26.77
CA GLU A 10 -17.95 -24.59 -27.81
C GLU A 10 -18.38 -24.61 -29.29
N CYS A 11 -18.51 -23.42 -29.85
CA CYS A 11 -17.89 -23.13 -31.16
C CYS A 11 -17.30 -21.72 -31.09
N ARG A 12 -16.04 -21.58 -30.66
CA ARG A 12 -14.84 -21.68 -31.50
C ARG A 12 -15.00 -20.98 -32.86
N MET A 13 -14.16 -19.96 -32.98
CA MET A 13 -13.45 -19.54 -34.18
C MET A 13 -14.11 -18.56 -35.15
N ALA A 14 -13.36 -17.46 -35.31
CA ALA A 14 -12.97 -16.90 -36.59
C ALA A 14 -14.07 -16.21 -37.40
N ALA A 15 -14.50 -15.03 -36.95
CA ALA A 15 -15.07 -14.04 -37.86
C ALA A 15 -13.94 -13.17 -38.42
N ALA A 16 -13.43 -13.55 -39.59
CA ALA A 16 -12.68 -12.64 -40.45
C ALA A 16 -13.13 -12.81 -41.89
N ARG A 17 -13.42 -11.65 -42.50
CA ARG A 17 -13.62 -11.37 -43.93
C ARG A 17 -15.07 -11.55 -44.38
N ALA A 18 -15.72 -10.41 -44.62
CA ALA A 18 -15.91 -9.87 -45.98
C ALA A 18 -17.30 -10.29 -46.49
N ALA A 19 -18.07 -9.51 -47.23
CA ALA A 19 -17.99 -8.16 -47.69
C ALA A 19 -19.45 -7.75 -47.99
N ALA A 20 -19.67 -6.44 -47.99
CA ALA A 20 -20.58 -5.75 -48.91
C ALA A 20 -21.92 -6.42 -49.28
N LYS A 21 -23.02 -5.75 -48.91
CA LYS A 21 -23.98 -5.22 -49.88
C LYS A 21 -24.99 -4.31 -49.18
N PHE A 22 -24.75 -3.01 -49.33
CA PHE A 22 -25.74 -1.96 -49.13
C PHE A 22 -26.84 -2.08 -50.20
N ARG A 23 -28.09 -2.30 -49.79
CA ARG A 23 -29.28 -1.86 -50.54
C ARG A 23 -30.30 -1.27 -49.57
N ARG A 24 -30.73 -0.06 -49.92
CA ARG A 24 -31.55 0.91 -49.16
C ARG A 24 -33.02 0.47 -49.06
N ALA A 25 -33.69 0.72 -47.93
CA ALA A 25 -34.84 1.64 -47.82
C ALA A 25 -35.60 1.52 -46.47
N VAL A 26 -35.61 2.65 -45.73
CA VAL A 26 -36.73 3.27 -44.99
C VAL A 26 -37.66 2.40 -44.12
N ALA A 27 -37.58 2.57 -42.80
CA ALA A 27 -38.64 3.10 -41.91
C ALA A 27 -38.46 2.62 -40.45
N GLY A 28 -38.49 3.57 -39.50
CA GLY A 28 -39.12 3.33 -38.19
C GLY A 28 -38.22 2.91 -37.01
N ALA A 29 -38.15 3.83 -36.04
CA ALA A 29 -38.11 3.60 -34.60
C ALA A 29 -36.83 3.06 -33.92
N ALA A 30 -36.25 3.94 -33.09
CA ALA A 30 -35.71 3.69 -31.75
C ALA A 30 -34.73 2.53 -31.55
N ALA A 31 -33.43 2.84 -31.39
CA ALA A 31 -32.55 2.03 -30.55
C ALA A 31 -31.35 2.86 -30.09
N TRP A 32 -31.13 2.82 -28.78
CA TRP A 32 -30.04 3.45 -28.05
C TRP A 32 -28.67 3.06 -28.58
N MET A 33 -27.80 4.03 -28.86
CA MET A 33 -26.36 3.79 -29.01
C MET A 33 -25.74 3.72 -27.61
N ALA A 34 -25.85 2.56 -26.98
CA ALA A 34 -24.99 2.20 -25.86
C ALA A 34 -23.59 1.92 -26.43
N ALA A 35 -22.69 2.89 -26.31
CA ALA A 35 -21.27 2.68 -26.53
C ALA A 35 -20.76 1.69 -25.48
N ALA A 36 -20.63 0.43 -25.87
CA ALA A 36 -19.90 -0.57 -25.10
C ALA A 36 -18.41 -0.23 -25.17
N THR A 37 -17.95 0.65 -24.28
CA THR A 37 -16.54 0.81 -23.96
C THR A 37 -16.05 -0.50 -23.34
N CYS A 38 -15.40 -1.32 -24.17
CA CYS A 38 -14.64 -2.46 -23.71
C CYS A 38 -13.43 -1.94 -22.93
N ALA A 39 -13.60 -1.79 -21.61
CA ALA A 39 -12.49 -1.61 -20.69
C ALA A 39 -11.77 -2.96 -20.58
N CYS A 40 -10.72 -3.16 -21.39
CA CYS A 40 -9.71 -4.16 -21.06
C CYS A 40 -9.07 -3.73 -19.74
N ALA A 41 -9.50 -4.34 -18.64
CA ALA A 41 -8.75 -4.33 -17.40
C ALA A 41 -7.39 -4.97 -17.70
N ALA A 42 -6.34 -4.15 -17.81
CA ALA A 42 -4.99 -4.65 -17.76
C ALA A 42 -4.82 -5.31 -16.38
N ALA A 43 -4.91 -6.65 -16.36
CA ALA A 43 -4.51 -7.41 -15.20
C ALA A 43 -3.06 -7.01 -14.90
N GLY A 44 -2.84 -6.41 -13.73
CA GLY A 44 -1.51 -6.07 -13.25
C GLY A 44 -0.73 -7.37 -13.09
N VAL A 45 0.04 -7.71 -14.13
CA VAL A 45 1.09 -8.71 -14.01
C VAL A 45 2.12 -8.09 -13.10
N ASP A 46 2.34 -8.70 -11.95
CA ASP A 46 3.35 -8.27 -11.00
C ASP A 46 4.71 -8.26 -11.75
N PRO A 47 5.40 -7.10 -11.83
CA PRO A 47 6.60 -6.94 -12.66
C PRO A 47 7.72 -7.89 -12.25
N ALA A 48 7.67 -8.45 -11.04
CA ALA A 48 8.61 -9.46 -10.55
C ALA A 48 8.55 -10.78 -11.36
N PHE A 49 7.43 -11.11 -12.00
CA PHE A 49 7.29 -12.33 -12.82
C PHE A 49 7.45 -12.08 -14.33
N GLN A 50 7.56 -10.82 -14.75
CA GLN A 50 7.81 -10.49 -16.15
C GLN A 50 9.26 -10.84 -16.51
N ARG A 51 9.42 -11.63 -17.57
CA ARG A 51 10.73 -12.01 -18.11
C ARG A 51 11.10 -11.10 -19.26
N TYR A 52 12.35 -10.67 -19.28
CA TYR A 52 12.93 -9.82 -20.31
C TYR A 52 14.17 -10.50 -20.89
N VAL A 53 14.42 -10.28 -22.17
CA VAL A 53 15.64 -10.74 -22.83
C VAL A 53 16.70 -9.65 -22.67
N PHE A 54 17.74 -9.94 -21.90
CA PHE A 54 18.86 -9.04 -21.69
C PHE A 54 20.04 -9.46 -22.56
N ASP A 55 20.75 -8.47 -23.11
CA ASP A 55 22.08 -8.62 -23.68
C ASP A 55 22.89 -7.36 -23.36
N ILE A 56 23.40 -7.30 -22.13
CA ILE A 56 24.17 -6.17 -21.60
C ILE A 56 25.61 -6.65 -21.39
N PRO A 57 26.59 -6.18 -22.19
CA PRO A 57 27.99 -6.54 -21.99
C PRO A 57 28.55 -5.90 -20.71
N ALA A 58 29.66 -6.44 -20.21
CA ALA A 58 30.40 -5.82 -19.11
C ALA A 58 30.92 -4.45 -19.54
N GLN A 59 30.42 -3.40 -18.90
CA GLN A 59 30.67 -2.01 -19.29
C GLN A 59 30.60 -1.09 -18.05
N PRO A 60 30.96 0.21 -18.17
CA PRO A 60 30.83 1.16 -17.07
C PRO A 60 29.42 1.11 -16.47
N LEU A 61 29.33 1.05 -15.14
CA LEU A 61 28.08 0.71 -14.46
C LEU A 61 26.93 1.66 -14.82
N ALA A 62 27.20 2.97 -14.93
CA ALA A 62 26.20 3.96 -15.33
C ALA A 62 25.57 3.67 -16.71
N ALA A 63 26.38 3.26 -17.69
CA ALA A 63 25.90 2.90 -19.03
C ALA A 63 25.08 1.60 -19.00
N ALA A 64 25.49 0.64 -18.16
CA ALA A 64 24.80 -0.63 -17.99
C ALA A 64 23.42 -0.48 -17.35
N LEU A 65 23.31 0.38 -16.32
CA LEU A 65 22.04 0.70 -15.66
C LEU A 65 21.09 1.44 -16.60
N GLY A 66 21.62 2.32 -17.45
CA GLY A 66 20.84 2.95 -18.51
C GLY A 66 20.28 1.94 -19.51
N ALA A 67 21.09 0.97 -19.95
CA ALA A 67 20.63 -0.10 -20.84
C ALA A 67 19.57 -1.00 -20.17
N TYR A 68 19.75 -1.33 -18.89
CA TYR A 68 18.76 -2.07 -18.10
C TYR A 68 17.42 -1.32 -18.02
N ALA A 69 17.44 -0.03 -17.68
CA ALA A 69 16.24 0.80 -17.58
C ALA A 69 15.47 0.88 -18.91
N GLN A 70 16.18 0.89 -20.03
CA GLN A 70 15.55 0.89 -21.36
C GLN A 70 14.85 -0.44 -21.70
N VAL A 71 15.34 -1.56 -21.17
CA VAL A 71 14.74 -2.88 -21.39
C VAL A 71 13.52 -3.10 -20.48
N THR A 72 13.61 -2.68 -19.22
CA THR A 72 12.55 -2.92 -18.22
C THR A 72 11.51 -1.80 -18.17
N GLY A 73 11.84 -0.60 -18.65
CA GLY A 73 11.01 0.61 -18.50
C GLY A 73 11.01 1.18 -17.08
N GLU A 74 11.88 0.69 -16.20
CA GLU A 74 11.97 1.13 -14.81
C GLU A 74 12.73 2.46 -14.67
N SER A 75 12.23 3.35 -13.82
CA SER A 75 12.93 4.58 -13.46
C SER A 75 13.92 4.33 -12.33
N LEU A 76 15.21 4.40 -12.64
CA LEU A 76 16.31 4.26 -11.68
C LEU A 76 16.79 5.64 -11.22
N PHE A 77 16.97 5.79 -9.91
CA PHE A 77 17.56 6.99 -9.31
C PHE A 77 18.75 6.61 -8.44
N PHE A 78 19.93 7.13 -8.78
CA PHE A 78 21.17 6.86 -8.04
C PHE A 78 22.12 8.05 -8.12
N ASP A 79 23.02 8.16 -7.14
CA ASP A 79 24.09 9.15 -7.17
C ASP A 79 25.17 8.70 -8.17
N GLY A 80 25.57 9.58 -9.08
CA GLY A 80 26.58 9.29 -10.10
C GLY A 80 27.91 8.86 -9.50
N GLU A 81 28.26 9.39 -8.31
CA GLU A 81 29.48 9.03 -7.59
C GLU A 81 29.48 7.56 -7.13
N LEU A 82 28.31 6.97 -6.86
CA LEU A 82 28.20 5.55 -6.51
C LEU A 82 28.51 4.64 -7.71
N ALA A 83 28.19 5.09 -8.93
CA ALA A 83 28.47 4.34 -10.15
C ALA A 83 29.83 4.68 -10.79
N ALA A 84 30.46 5.78 -10.37
CA ALA A 84 31.72 6.25 -10.91
C ALA A 84 32.85 5.24 -10.66
N GLY A 85 33.62 4.95 -11.72
CA GLY A 85 34.75 4.01 -11.67
C GLY A 85 34.37 2.53 -11.44
N LYS A 86 33.09 2.18 -11.31
CA LYS A 86 32.61 0.80 -11.18
C LYS A 86 32.21 0.22 -12.53
N HIS A 87 32.42 -1.08 -12.69
CA HIS A 87 32.06 -1.82 -13.90
C HIS A 87 31.01 -2.87 -13.57
N SER A 88 30.00 -2.97 -14.44
CA SER A 88 28.96 -3.99 -14.35
C SER A 88 29.46 -5.34 -14.85
N ALA A 89 28.86 -6.43 -14.35
CA ALA A 89 29.04 -7.75 -14.94
C ALA A 89 28.17 -7.91 -16.19
N ARG A 90 28.54 -8.87 -17.05
CA ARG A 90 27.72 -9.22 -18.23
C ARG A 90 26.41 -9.85 -17.79
N VAL A 91 25.30 -9.40 -18.37
CA VAL A 91 23.98 -10.01 -18.21
C VAL A 91 23.42 -10.36 -19.57
N SER A 92 23.31 -11.66 -19.85
CA SER A 92 22.71 -12.16 -21.09
C SER A 92 21.70 -13.28 -20.77
N GLY A 93 20.61 -13.33 -21.54
CA GLY A 93 19.58 -14.36 -21.44
C GLY A 93 18.23 -13.83 -20.97
N GLU A 94 17.24 -14.73 -20.90
CA GLU A 94 15.90 -14.42 -20.41
C GLU A 94 15.88 -14.46 -18.88
N LEU A 95 15.69 -13.30 -18.26
CA LEU A 95 15.74 -13.13 -16.80
C LEU A 95 14.59 -12.24 -16.34
N ALA A 96 14.18 -12.41 -15.08
CA ALA A 96 13.32 -11.44 -14.41
C ALA A 96 14.12 -10.16 -14.10
N ALA A 97 13.45 -9.01 -14.07
CA ALA A 97 14.06 -7.68 -13.86
C ALA A 97 15.02 -7.66 -12.64
N GLY A 98 14.53 -8.06 -11.46
CA GLY A 98 15.36 -8.11 -10.25
C GLY A 98 16.53 -9.09 -10.32
N ALA A 99 16.37 -10.24 -10.98
CA ALA A 99 17.45 -11.22 -11.14
C ALA A 99 18.55 -10.71 -12.08
N ALA A 100 18.15 -10.02 -13.16
CA ALA A 100 19.08 -9.37 -14.08
C ALA A 100 19.85 -8.23 -13.40
N LEU A 101 19.18 -7.40 -12.61
CA LEU A 101 19.81 -6.30 -11.89
C LEU A 101 20.82 -6.78 -10.84
N ASN A 102 20.47 -7.82 -10.07
CA ASN A 102 21.41 -8.42 -9.12
C ASN A 102 22.66 -8.97 -9.82
N ARG A 103 22.52 -9.61 -10.98
CA ARG A 103 23.67 -10.05 -11.78
C ARG A 103 24.46 -8.87 -12.34
N LEU A 104 23.80 -7.79 -12.75
CA LEU A 104 24.45 -6.60 -13.30
C LEU A 104 25.35 -5.91 -12.27
N LEU A 105 24.91 -5.90 -11.01
CA LEU A 105 25.60 -5.29 -9.87
C LEU A 105 26.63 -6.23 -9.22
N ASP A 106 26.76 -7.46 -9.69
CA ASP A 106 27.73 -8.42 -9.15
C ASP A 106 29.16 -7.85 -9.25
N GLY A 107 29.91 -7.94 -8.15
CA GLY A 107 31.27 -7.35 -8.05
C GLY A 107 31.34 -5.84 -7.80
N THR A 108 30.23 -5.10 -7.82
CA THR A 108 30.23 -3.63 -7.61
C THR A 108 30.08 -3.22 -6.14
N ARG A 109 29.76 -4.18 -5.25
CA ARG A 109 29.32 -3.94 -3.87
C ARG A 109 28.14 -2.98 -3.79
N LEU A 110 27.26 -3.01 -4.78
CA LEU A 110 26.01 -2.24 -4.75
C LEU A 110 24.83 -3.20 -4.76
N VAL A 111 23.76 -2.81 -4.08
CA VAL A 111 22.46 -3.49 -4.11
C VAL A 111 21.39 -2.51 -4.55
N ALA A 112 20.37 -3.04 -5.23
CA ALA A 112 19.23 -2.27 -5.65
C ALA A 112 18.07 -2.44 -4.66
N LEU A 113 17.44 -1.32 -4.29
CA LEU A 113 16.34 -1.23 -3.34
C LEU A 113 15.13 -0.63 -4.03
N TYR A 114 13.95 -1.21 -3.79
CA TYR A 114 12.69 -0.65 -4.27
C TYR A 114 12.05 0.19 -3.17
N THR A 115 11.70 1.42 -3.50
CA THR A 115 10.87 2.25 -2.61
C THR A 115 9.40 1.84 -2.74
N PRO A 116 8.55 2.14 -1.73
CA PRO A 116 7.10 1.89 -1.80
C PRO A 116 6.40 2.61 -2.97
N ALA A 117 7.03 3.65 -3.53
CA ALA A 117 6.56 4.36 -4.72
C ALA A 117 6.98 3.70 -6.05
N GLY A 118 7.61 2.51 -6.01
CA GLY A 118 8.06 1.77 -7.19
C GLY A 118 9.34 2.30 -7.82
N MET A 119 10.08 3.17 -7.13
CA MET A 119 11.35 3.72 -7.61
C MET A 119 12.52 2.85 -7.16
N LEU A 120 13.48 2.63 -8.06
CA LEU A 120 14.67 1.80 -7.83
C LEU A 120 15.88 2.67 -7.46
N THR A 121 16.49 2.41 -6.30
CA THR A 121 17.68 3.13 -5.79
C THR A 121 18.86 2.18 -5.58
N LEU A 122 20.09 2.70 -5.64
CA LEU A 122 21.31 1.91 -5.39
C LEU A 122 21.95 2.27 -4.04
N ARG A 123 22.44 1.27 -3.32
CA ARG A 123 23.15 1.42 -2.04
C ARG A 123 24.43 0.59 -2.01
N ASP A 124 25.51 1.13 -1.45
CA ASP A 124 26.76 0.38 -1.25
C ASP A 124 26.61 -0.61 -0.08
N THR A 125 27.11 -1.83 -0.26
CA THR A 125 27.08 -2.91 0.73
C THR A 125 28.38 -3.06 1.52
N GLY A 126 29.42 -2.30 1.19
CA GLY A 126 30.76 -2.41 1.76
C GLY A 126 31.41 -1.07 2.13
N GLY A 127 30.63 -0.01 2.26
CA GLY A 127 31.06 1.26 2.81
C GLY A 127 30.16 1.66 3.97
N ASP A 128 30.78 2.04 5.09
CA ASP A 128 30.32 3.10 5.97
C ASP A 128 30.08 4.39 5.15
N ALA A 129 29.11 4.36 4.26
CA ALA A 129 28.38 5.56 3.92
C ALA A 129 27.61 5.88 5.19
N ARG A 130 28.14 6.81 5.98
CA ARG A 130 27.40 7.52 7.02
C ARG A 130 26.11 8.03 6.38
N LEU A 131 25.07 7.22 6.47
CA LEU A 131 23.70 7.68 6.58
C LEU A 131 23.69 8.65 7.79
N PRO A 132 22.98 9.79 7.73
CA PRO A 132 22.36 10.27 8.95
C PRO A 132 21.61 9.07 9.54
N ASP A 133 22.03 8.65 10.74
CA ASP A 133 21.59 7.46 11.48
C ASP A 133 20.40 6.70 10.86
N GLU A 134 20.67 5.70 10.03
CA GLU A 134 19.70 4.62 9.81
C GLU A 134 19.88 3.71 11.03
N PRO A 135 18.89 3.64 11.95
CA PRO A 135 19.07 2.89 13.18
C PRO A 135 19.39 1.44 12.84
N ALA A 136 20.43 0.92 13.52
CA ALA A 136 20.80 -0.48 13.52
C ALA A 136 19.54 -1.36 13.67
N SER A 137 19.56 -2.54 13.04
CA SER A 137 18.58 -3.62 13.23
C SER A 137 17.90 -3.50 14.59
N PRO A 138 16.56 -3.42 14.68
CA PRO A 138 15.90 -2.95 15.88
C PRO A 138 16.37 -3.82 17.06
N GLU A 139 17.27 -3.26 17.86
CA GLU A 139 17.41 -3.69 19.23
C GLU A 139 16.00 -3.68 19.82
N PRO A 140 15.65 -4.66 20.67
CA PRO A 140 14.38 -4.61 21.39
C PRO A 140 14.21 -3.18 21.90
N PRO A 141 13.11 -2.49 21.55
CA PRO A 141 13.00 -1.06 21.81
C PRO A 141 13.29 -0.86 23.29
N GLU A 142 14.30 -0.04 23.60
CA GLU A 142 14.56 0.35 24.97
C GLU A 142 13.22 0.80 25.56
N PRO A 143 12.89 0.36 26.80
CA PRO A 143 11.60 0.66 27.37
C PRO A 143 11.37 2.17 27.27
N PRO A 144 10.23 2.60 26.70
CA PRO A 144 10.01 4.01 26.43
C PRO A 144 10.27 4.80 27.71
N GLY A 145 11.04 5.88 27.59
CA GLY A 145 11.29 6.77 28.71
C GLY A 145 9.97 7.14 29.39
N MET A 146 9.99 7.35 30.71
CA MET A 146 8.78 7.52 31.53
C MET A 146 7.78 8.55 30.96
N LEU A 147 8.29 9.60 30.31
CA LEU A 147 7.52 10.63 29.60
C LEU A 147 6.75 10.06 28.40
N ALA A 148 7.42 9.34 27.49
CA ALA A 148 6.81 8.71 26.32
C ALA A 148 5.75 7.67 26.72
N ALA A 149 6.03 6.85 27.74
CA ALA A 149 5.05 5.90 28.28
C ALA A 149 3.83 6.61 28.89
N SER A 150 4.02 7.75 29.56
CA SER A 150 2.91 8.56 30.09
C SER A 150 2.06 9.17 28.96
N GLN A 151 2.70 9.61 27.88
CA GLN A 151 2.04 10.20 26.73
C GLN A 151 1.22 9.14 25.98
N ALA A 152 1.78 7.96 25.73
CA ALA A 152 1.06 6.84 25.12
C ALA A 152 -0.20 6.47 25.92
N ARG A 153 -0.11 6.45 27.27
CA ARG A 153 -1.28 6.22 28.13
C ARG A 153 -2.35 7.31 28.01
N ARG A 154 -1.95 8.58 27.89
CA ARG A 154 -2.89 9.70 27.68
C ARG A 154 -3.62 9.57 26.33
N VAL A 155 -2.86 9.30 25.26
CA VAL A 155 -3.40 9.09 23.91
C VAL A 155 -4.38 7.92 23.93
N GLN A 156 -3.98 6.78 24.49
CA GLN A 156 -4.83 5.59 24.56
C GLN A 156 -6.14 5.86 25.32
N ALA A 157 -6.07 6.50 26.50
CA ALA A 157 -7.25 6.83 27.30
C ALA A 157 -8.20 7.81 26.58
N ALA A 158 -7.66 8.79 25.85
CA ALA A 158 -8.46 9.73 25.07
C ALA A 158 -9.21 9.03 23.92
N LEU A 159 -8.55 8.11 23.23
CA LEU A 159 -9.21 7.33 22.18
C LEU A 159 -10.22 6.32 22.73
N GLU A 160 -9.91 5.61 23.81
CA GLU A 160 -10.85 4.71 24.46
C GLU A 160 -12.10 5.44 24.92
N SER A 161 -11.96 6.56 25.64
CA SER A 161 -13.11 7.33 26.11
C SER A 161 -14.01 7.84 24.97
N SER A 162 -13.42 8.29 23.86
CA SER A 162 -14.17 8.70 22.67
C SER A 162 -14.90 7.52 22.01
N LEU A 163 -14.21 6.41 21.75
CA LEU A 163 -14.78 5.25 21.07
C LEU A 163 -15.83 4.53 21.93
N CYS A 164 -15.63 4.49 23.25
CA CYS A 164 -16.56 3.91 24.21
C CYS A 164 -17.81 4.77 24.44
N GLY A 165 -17.79 6.06 24.10
CA GLY A 165 -18.94 6.97 24.24
C GLY A 165 -20.12 6.67 23.33
N SER A 166 -19.96 5.76 22.35
CA SER A 166 -21.05 5.34 21.45
C SER A 166 -21.05 3.83 21.23
N ALA A 167 -22.24 3.23 21.30
CA ALA A 167 -22.44 1.82 20.96
C ALA A 167 -22.05 1.51 19.50
N ALA A 168 -22.11 2.49 18.60
CA ALA A 168 -21.77 2.30 17.19
C ALA A 168 -20.26 2.11 16.95
N THR A 169 -19.42 2.71 17.80
CA THR A 169 -17.95 2.76 17.69
C THR A 169 -17.24 1.95 18.79
N ARG A 170 -18.00 1.22 19.61
CA ARG A 170 -17.46 0.47 20.75
C ARG A 170 -16.53 -0.66 20.26
N PRO A 171 -15.24 -0.66 20.62
CA PRO A 171 -14.32 -1.72 20.22
C PRO A 171 -14.75 -3.08 20.77
N GLY A 172 -14.71 -4.12 19.93
CA GLY A 172 -15.11 -5.46 20.37
C GLY A 172 -15.13 -6.49 19.25
N SER A 173 -16.07 -6.37 18.31
CA SER A 173 -16.31 -7.41 17.29
C SER A 173 -15.60 -7.18 15.96
N TYR A 174 -14.81 -6.12 15.85
CA TYR A 174 -14.18 -5.72 14.59
C TYR A 174 -12.71 -5.38 14.80
N ARG A 175 -11.94 -5.53 13.72
CA ARG A 175 -10.62 -4.96 13.57
C ARG A 175 -10.68 -3.74 12.67
N ALA A 176 -9.83 -2.76 12.93
CA ALA A 176 -9.62 -1.66 12.00
C ALA A 176 -8.22 -1.11 12.16
N LEU A 177 -7.64 -0.64 11.06
CA LEU A 177 -6.39 0.10 11.10
C LEU A 177 -6.71 1.56 10.80
N LEU A 178 -6.34 2.46 11.70
CA LEU A 178 -6.62 3.88 11.62
C LEU A 178 -5.29 4.64 11.51
N GLN A 179 -5.29 5.72 10.75
CA GLN A 179 -4.24 6.74 10.75
C GLN A 179 -4.83 8.04 11.25
N VAL A 180 -4.23 8.59 12.29
CA VAL A 180 -4.74 9.77 13.01
C VAL A 180 -3.68 10.87 12.98
N GLY A 181 -4.01 11.97 12.33
CA GLY A 181 -3.21 13.20 12.36
C GLY A 181 -3.59 14.05 13.57
N VAL A 182 -2.60 14.66 14.20
CA VAL A 182 -2.76 15.55 15.35
C VAL A 182 -2.23 16.93 14.95
N ASP A 183 -2.99 17.98 15.25
CA ASP A 183 -2.56 19.36 15.01
C ASP A 183 -1.60 19.86 16.09
N THR A 184 -1.06 21.06 15.89
CA THR A 184 -0.14 21.72 16.84
C THR A 184 -0.78 22.00 18.21
N GLY A 185 -2.11 22.01 18.28
CA GLY A 185 -2.88 22.14 19.52
C GLY A 185 -3.11 20.82 20.26
N GLY A 186 -2.56 19.71 19.76
CA GLY A 186 -2.70 18.38 20.37
C GLY A 186 -4.07 17.74 20.13
N ARG A 187 -4.81 18.19 19.11
CA ARG A 187 -6.13 17.68 18.75
C ARG A 187 -6.09 16.88 17.46
N VAL A 188 -6.94 15.87 17.38
CA VAL A 188 -7.08 15.08 16.15
C VAL A 188 -7.72 15.94 15.05
N ASN A 189 -6.99 16.20 13.96
CA ASN A 189 -7.48 16.97 12.83
C ASN A 189 -7.84 16.10 11.62
N LYS A 190 -7.22 14.93 11.48
CA LYS A 190 -7.38 14.02 10.35
C LYS A 190 -7.53 12.58 10.83
N VAL A 191 -8.57 11.89 10.37
CA VAL A 191 -8.81 10.47 10.67
C VAL A 191 -9.01 9.71 9.37
N ARG A 192 -8.14 8.74 9.09
CA ARG A 192 -8.24 7.86 7.93
C ARG A 192 -8.40 6.43 8.39
N VAL A 193 -9.43 5.77 7.89
CA VAL A 193 -9.61 4.32 8.05
C VAL A 193 -8.81 3.64 6.96
N VAL A 194 -7.67 3.05 7.30
CA VAL A 194 -6.78 2.31 6.38
C VAL A 194 -7.39 0.94 6.04
N THR A 195 -7.92 0.27 7.06
CA THR A 195 -8.65 -0.99 6.92
C THR A 195 -10.03 -0.83 7.54
N SER A 196 -11.08 -1.02 6.73
CA SER A 196 -12.48 -0.88 7.15
C SER A 196 -12.85 -1.85 8.27
N THR A 197 -13.79 -1.43 9.13
CA THR A 197 -14.40 -2.28 10.16
C THR A 197 -15.36 -3.33 9.61
N GLY A 198 -15.60 -3.35 8.29
CA GLY A 198 -16.64 -4.13 7.63
C GLY A 198 -18.01 -3.44 7.60
N SER A 199 -18.13 -2.22 8.14
CA SER A 199 -19.35 -1.40 8.07
C SER A 199 -19.02 0.06 7.79
N GLY A 200 -19.46 0.57 6.64
CA GLY A 200 -19.26 1.98 6.28
C GLY A 200 -19.99 2.98 7.19
N ALA A 201 -21.05 2.55 7.90
CA ALA A 201 -21.70 3.36 8.92
C ALA A 201 -20.82 3.49 10.17
N ARG A 202 -20.19 2.38 10.59
CA ARG A 202 -19.24 2.37 11.71
C ARG A 202 -17.96 3.14 11.39
N ASP A 203 -17.42 2.99 10.20
CA ASP A 203 -16.22 3.71 9.75
C ASP A 203 -16.43 5.23 9.81
N ARG A 204 -17.59 5.72 9.35
CA ARG A 204 -17.96 7.14 9.46
C ARG A 204 -18.16 7.58 10.90
N ALA A 205 -18.80 6.75 11.72
CA ALA A 205 -18.99 7.03 13.14
C ALA A 205 -17.64 7.16 13.88
N ILE A 206 -16.68 6.28 13.58
CA ILE A 206 -15.32 6.33 14.14
C ILE A 206 -14.61 7.62 13.70
N GLN A 207 -14.68 7.97 12.42
CA GLN A 207 -14.09 9.22 11.92
C GLN A 207 -14.67 10.44 12.64
N SER A 208 -15.99 10.50 12.82
CA SER A 208 -16.65 11.61 13.52
C SER A 208 -16.36 11.63 15.02
N ALA A 209 -16.26 10.47 15.68
CA ALA A 209 -16.03 10.37 17.12
C ALA A 209 -14.61 10.82 17.49
N LEU A 210 -13.64 10.49 16.64
CA LEU A 210 -12.23 10.81 16.90
C LEU A 210 -11.86 12.25 16.48
N GLN A 211 -12.65 12.92 15.66
CA GLN A 211 -12.34 14.26 15.19
C GLN A 211 -12.41 15.29 16.33
N GLY A 212 -11.35 16.08 16.50
CA GLY A 212 -11.24 17.11 17.53
C GLY A 212 -10.93 16.58 18.94
N VAL A 213 -10.72 15.27 19.10
CA VAL A 213 -10.34 14.67 20.39
C VAL A 213 -8.96 15.19 20.82
N PRO A 214 -8.82 15.67 22.07
CA PRO A 214 -7.52 16.04 22.61
C PRO A 214 -6.73 14.77 22.95
N VAL A 215 -5.60 14.55 22.26
CA VAL A 215 -4.77 13.35 22.43
C VAL A 215 -3.39 13.65 23.02
N ALA A 216 -2.92 14.89 22.92
CA ALA A 216 -1.65 15.33 23.47
C ALA A 216 -1.76 16.71 24.12
N ALA A 217 -0.80 17.04 24.99
CA ALA A 217 -0.62 18.42 25.40
C ALA A 217 -0.09 19.23 24.20
N ALA A 218 -0.63 20.43 24.01
CA ALA A 218 -0.18 21.33 22.95
C ALA A 218 1.34 21.52 23.01
N GLY A 219 2.03 21.32 21.88
CA GLY A 219 3.48 21.46 21.76
C GLY A 219 4.31 20.17 21.82
N GLU A 220 3.76 19.03 22.25
CA GLU A 220 4.53 17.76 22.35
C GLU A 220 4.29 16.77 21.18
N ALA A 221 3.25 17.00 20.36
CA ALA A 221 2.84 16.10 19.27
C ALA A 221 2.70 16.83 17.92
N ALA A 222 3.39 17.96 17.76
CA ALA A 222 3.42 18.72 16.52
C ALA A 222 4.37 18.05 15.50
N GLY A 223 4.00 16.86 15.03
CA GLY A 223 4.61 16.22 13.88
C GLY A 223 3.56 16.06 12.78
N ASP A 224 3.94 16.26 11.51
CA ASP A 224 3.08 15.97 10.36
C ASP A 224 2.84 14.44 10.20
N GLU A 225 3.53 13.63 11.00
CA GLU A 225 3.47 12.17 10.95
C GLU A 225 2.22 11.62 11.65
N PRO A 226 1.33 10.91 10.93
CA PRO A 226 0.10 10.38 11.51
C PRO A 226 0.36 9.16 12.39
N TYR A 227 -0.27 9.12 13.57
CA TYR A 227 -0.27 7.96 14.44
C TYR A 227 -1.05 6.80 13.80
N THR A 228 -0.43 5.62 13.73
CA THR A 228 -1.09 4.40 13.24
C THR A 228 -1.62 3.58 14.41
N ILE A 229 -2.92 3.29 14.40
CA ILE A 229 -3.63 2.68 15.52
C ILE A 229 -4.37 1.44 15.02
N LEU A 230 -4.07 0.30 15.63
CA LEU A 230 -4.73 -0.97 15.34
C LEU A 230 -5.80 -1.25 16.40
N LEU A 231 -7.05 -1.22 15.98
CA LEU A 231 -8.16 -1.75 16.77
C LEU A 231 -8.22 -3.26 16.57
N LEU A 232 -8.15 -3.99 17.68
CA LEU A 232 -8.24 -5.45 17.69
C LEU A 232 -9.65 -5.87 18.14
N PRO A 233 -10.13 -7.02 17.64
CA PRO A 233 -11.31 -7.65 18.20
C PRO A 233 -10.97 -8.13 19.61
N GLN A 234 -11.87 -7.91 20.56
CA GLN A 234 -11.70 -8.40 21.91
C GLN A 234 -12.10 -9.88 21.97
N ALA A 235 -11.18 -10.72 22.44
CA ALA A 235 -11.53 -12.10 22.76
C ALA A 235 -12.37 -12.11 24.04
N SER A 236 -13.23 -13.11 24.22
CA SER A 236 -14.11 -13.22 25.41
C SER A 236 -13.36 -13.29 26.75
N ALA A 237 -12.04 -13.51 26.74
CA ALA A 237 -11.16 -13.55 27.91
C ALA A 237 -10.36 -12.24 28.13
N SER A 238 -10.54 -11.21 27.29
CA SER A 238 -9.86 -9.92 27.41
C SER A 238 -10.64 -8.99 28.35
N THR A 239 -9.93 -8.19 29.16
CA THR A 239 -10.55 -7.12 29.93
C THR A 239 -11.25 -6.15 28.98
N PRO A 240 -12.57 -5.92 29.11
CA PRO A 240 -13.29 -5.07 28.18
C PRO A 240 -12.73 -3.64 28.21
N LEU A 241 -12.24 -3.17 27.07
CA LEU A 241 -11.71 -1.79 26.88
C LEU A 241 -12.71 -0.70 27.32
N CYS A 242 -14.00 -0.95 27.13
CA CYS A 242 -15.05 -0.10 27.66
C CYS A 242 -15.57 -0.74 28.94
N GLY A 243 -15.53 0.01 30.05
CA GLY A 243 -16.12 -0.44 31.31
C GLY A 243 -17.53 -0.98 31.10
N THR A 244 -17.87 -2.05 31.81
CA THR A 244 -19.25 -2.49 31.94
C THR A 244 -19.99 -1.41 32.71
N ASP A 245 -21.00 -0.77 32.10
CA ASP A 245 -21.88 0.18 32.78
C ASP A 245 -22.51 -0.51 34.01
N THR A 246 -21.90 -0.35 35.18
CA THR A 246 -22.64 -0.37 36.44
C THR A 246 -23.19 1.03 36.60
N ALA A 247 -24.46 1.16 36.21
CA ALA A 247 -25.25 2.38 36.26
C ALA A 247 -25.01 3.18 37.55
N SER A 248 -24.72 4.46 37.36
CA SER A 248 -24.82 5.51 38.37
C SER A 248 -26.23 5.50 38.97
N ALA A 249 -26.37 5.04 40.21
CA ALA A 249 -27.57 5.28 41.00
C ALA A 249 -27.52 6.72 41.55
N PRO A 250 -28.57 7.54 41.38
CA PRO A 250 -28.61 8.88 41.98
C PRO A 250 -28.86 8.77 43.49
N HIS A 251 -28.10 9.57 44.27
CA HIS A 251 -28.42 9.91 45.66
C HIS A 251 -29.20 11.23 45.70
#